data_AF-A0A537TSG9-F1
#
_entry.id   AF-A0A537TSG9-F1
#
_cell.length_a   1.000
_cell.length_b   1.000
_cell.length_c   1.000
_cell.angle_alpha   90.00
_cell.angle_beta   90.00
_cell.angle_gamma   90.00
#
_symmetry.space_group_name_H-M   'P 1'
#
loop_
_entity.id
_entity.type
_entity.pdbx_description
1 polymer ?
#
loop_
_entity_poly.entity_id
_entity_poly.type
_entity_poly.pdbx_seq_one_letter_code
_entity_poly.pdbx_strand_id
1 'polypeptide(L)'
;MSRVLVLAAHPDDEVLGMGGTIARHARIAGDELRIVCVTDGSSSQYPGDAAIRRRKDQEAVRAARELGVEDYVHLDFPDMRLDTVAHAEFHGAGAGREFAEPFVLVRSLEP
;
A
#
# COMPACT_ATOMS: atom_id res chain seq x y z
N MET A 1 19.06 10.31 1.86
CA MET A 1 17.80 9.66 2.24
C MET A 1 16.70 10.26 1.42
N SER A 2 15.97 9.43 0.69
CA SER A 2 14.80 9.80 -0.09
C SER A 2 13.53 9.33 0.61
N ARG A 3 12.38 9.88 0.23
CA ARG A 3 11.06 9.42 0.67
C ARG A 3 10.39 8.69 -0.49
N VAL A 4 9.93 7.47 -0.26
CA VAL A 4 9.37 6.59 -1.28
C VAL A 4 7.97 6.15 -0.86
N LEU A 5 6.99 6.39 -1.73
CA LEU A 5 5.63 5.90 -1.59
C LEU A 5 5.44 4.70 -2.51
N VAL A 6 4.92 3.61 -1.96
CA VAL A 6 4.49 2.43 -2.71
C VAL A 6 2.98 2.35 -2.65
N LEU A 7 2.32 2.40 -3.81
CA LEU A 7 0.88 2.24 -3.93
C LEU A 7 0.60 0.86 -4.53
N ALA A 8 -0.27 0.10 -3.85
CA ALA A 8 -0.69 -1.24 -4.26
C ALA A 8 -2.22 -1.34 -4.24
N ALA A 9 -2.79 -2.07 -5.19
CA ALA A 9 -4.24 -2.21 -5.27
C ALA A 9 -4.77 -3.10 -4.14
N HIS A 10 -4.14 -4.26 -3.95
CA HIS A 10 -4.47 -5.22 -2.90
C HIS A 10 -3.26 -5.45 -1.99
N PRO A 11 -3.47 -5.92 -0.75
CA PRO A 11 -2.37 -6.31 0.13
C PRO A 11 -1.70 -7.57 -0.43
N ASP A 12 -0.41 -7.48 -0.78
CA ASP A 12 0.49 -8.47 -1.40
C ASP A 12 1.06 -8.03 -2.76
N ASP A 13 0.35 -7.18 -3.51
CA ASP A 13 0.76 -6.70 -4.84
C ASP A 13 2.14 -6.00 -4.77
N GLU A 14 2.44 -5.27 -3.70
CA GLU A 14 3.72 -4.60 -3.48
C GLU A 14 4.87 -5.59 -3.30
N VAL A 15 4.61 -6.68 -2.56
CA VAL A 15 5.60 -7.74 -2.29
C VAL A 15 5.86 -8.52 -3.56
N LEU A 16 4.78 -8.94 -4.26
CA LEU A 16 4.83 -9.72 -5.49
C LEU A 16 5.44 -8.92 -6.66
N GLY A 17 5.08 -7.65 -6.78
CA GLY A 17 5.55 -6.79 -7.87
C GLY A 17 6.96 -6.28 -7.67
N MET A 18 7.33 -5.88 -6.45
CA MET A 18 8.60 -5.17 -6.23
C MET A 18 9.22 -5.33 -4.83
N GLY A 19 8.90 -6.41 -4.10
CA GLY A 19 9.41 -6.64 -2.74
C GLY A 19 10.94 -6.53 -2.62
N GLY A 20 11.69 -7.01 -3.62
CA GLY A 20 13.15 -6.86 -3.65
C GLY A 20 13.63 -5.41 -3.77
N THR A 21 12.92 -4.57 -4.53
CA THR A 21 13.21 -3.14 -4.65
C THR A 21 12.88 -2.41 -3.36
N ILE A 22 11.73 -2.72 -2.74
CA ILE A 22 11.32 -2.19 -1.43
C ILE A 22 12.40 -2.48 -0.39
N ALA A 23 12.82 -3.74 -0.27
CA ALA A 23 13.87 -4.15 0.67
C ALA A 23 15.21 -3.45 0.41
N ARG A 24 15.59 -3.26 -0.88
CA ARG A 24 16.79 -2.50 -1.23
C ARG A 24 16.70 -1.05 -0.75
N HIS A 25 15.59 -0.37 -0.99
CA HIS A 25 15.41 1.01 -0.55
C HIS A 25 15.40 1.13 0.97
N ALA A 26 14.64 0.27 1.66
CA ALA A 26 14.52 0.31 3.12
C ALA A 26 15.84 -0.06 3.84
N ARG A 27 16.48 -1.16 3.45
CA ARG A 27 17.59 -1.74 4.21
C ARG A 27 18.98 -1.35 3.72
N ILE A 28 19.13 -1.14 2.42
CA ILE A 28 20.44 -0.88 1.81
C ILE A 28 20.63 0.62 1.58
N ALA A 29 19.65 1.30 0.99
CA ALA A 29 19.72 2.75 0.76
C ALA A 29 19.38 3.59 1.99
N GLY A 30 18.62 3.02 2.95
CA GLY A 30 18.16 3.72 4.14
C GLY A 30 17.13 4.80 3.84
N ASP A 31 16.32 4.61 2.80
CA ASP A 31 15.24 5.53 2.44
C ASP A 31 14.04 5.38 3.41
N GLU A 32 13.23 6.44 3.54
CA GLU A 32 11.97 6.40 4.28
C GLU A 32 10.86 5.89 3.36
N LEU A 33 10.23 4.77 3.71
CA LEU A 33 9.19 4.15 2.89
C LEU A 33 7.83 4.20 3.59
N ARG A 34 6.78 4.46 2.80
CA ARG A 34 5.39 4.17 3.14
C ARG A 34 4.77 3.27 2.07
N ILE A 35 4.08 2.22 2.51
CA ILE A 35 3.22 1.40 1.64
C ILE A 35 1.77 1.78 1.91
N VAL A 36 1.00 1.99 0.84
CA VAL A 36 -0.44 2.24 0.90
C VAL A 36 -1.14 1.20 0.02
N CYS A 37 -1.97 0.38 0.65
CA CYS A 37 -2.89 -0.51 -0.03
C CYS A 37 -4.26 0.15 -0.14
N VAL A 38 -4.75 0.19 -1.37
CA VAL A 38 -5.99 0.91 -1.71
C VAL A 38 -7.21 0.14 -1.23
N THR A 39 -7.24 -1.17 -1.44
CA THR A 39 -8.41 -1.99 -1.11
C THR A 39 -8.15 -2.94 0.06
N ASP A 40 -9.22 -3.50 0.61
CA ASP A 40 -9.14 -4.54 1.64
C ASP A 40 -8.71 -5.94 1.11
N GLY A 41 -8.61 -6.10 -0.22
CA GLY A 41 -8.20 -7.35 -0.90
C GLY A 41 -8.96 -8.62 -0.50
N SER A 42 -10.12 -8.47 0.13
CA SER A 42 -10.77 -9.56 0.85
C SER A 42 -12.30 -9.50 0.80
N SER A 43 -12.90 -8.32 0.64
CA SER A 43 -14.35 -8.15 0.70
C SER A 43 -15.11 -8.89 -0.39
N SER A 44 -14.54 -8.99 -1.60
CA SER A 44 -15.15 -9.71 -2.71
C SER A 44 -14.98 -11.23 -2.57
N GLN A 45 -13.82 -11.68 -2.07
CA GLN A 45 -13.54 -13.10 -1.89
C GLN A 45 -14.18 -13.70 -0.63
N TYR A 46 -14.28 -12.91 0.44
CA TYR A 46 -14.76 -13.32 1.77
C TYR A 46 -15.81 -12.34 2.31
N PRO A 47 -17.02 -12.31 1.72
CA PRO A 47 -18.07 -11.37 2.10
C PRO A 47 -18.52 -11.60 3.55
N GLY A 48 -18.48 -10.55 4.37
CA GLY A 48 -18.92 -10.57 5.78
C GLY A 48 -17.95 -11.23 6.76
N ASP A 49 -16.80 -11.75 6.31
CA ASP A 49 -15.82 -12.40 7.20
C ASP A 49 -14.77 -11.40 7.71
N ALA A 50 -15.10 -10.73 8.81
CA ALA A 50 -14.19 -9.78 9.45
C ALA A 50 -12.93 -10.45 10.05
N ALA A 51 -12.99 -11.75 10.37
CA ALA A 51 -11.86 -12.46 10.95
C ALA A 51 -10.77 -12.72 9.91
N ILE A 52 -11.17 -13.13 8.70
CA ILE A 52 -10.25 -13.30 7.57
C ILE A 52 -9.62 -11.97 7.18
N ARG A 53 -10.40 -10.89 7.07
CA ARG A 53 -9.88 -9.54 6.76
C ARG A 53 -8.80 -9.11 7.74
N ARG A 54 -9.13 -9.12 9.03
CA ARG A 54 -8.18 -8.76 10.09
C ARG A 54 -6.91 -9.61 10.07
N ARG A 55 -7.03 -10.90 9.72
CA ARG A 55 -5.87 -11.78 9.59
C ARG A 55 -4.99 -11.39 8.40
N LYS A 56 -5.58 -11.17 7.22
CA LYS A 56 -4.85 -10.73 6.02
C LYS A 56 -4.16 -9.38 6.25
N ASP A 57 -4.82 -8.42 6.89
CA ASP A 57 -4.21 -7.13 7.23
C ASP A 57 -2.95 -7.30 8.11
N GLN A 58 -3.02 -8.22 9.09
CA GLN A 58 -1.88 -8.54 9.95
C GLN A 58 -0.76 -9.23 9.19
N GLU A 59 -1.09 -10.09 8.23
CA GLU A 59 -0.11 -10.76 7.37
C GLU A 59 0.60 -9.74 6.47
N ALA A 60 -0.14 -8.79 5.88
CA ALA A 60 0.39 -7.70 5.06
C ALA A 60 1.34 -6.78 5.84
N VAL A 61 0.94 -6.32 7.04
CA VAL A 61 1.81 -5.49 7.91
C VAL A 61 3.07 -6.25 8.32
N ARG A 62 2.97 -7.56 8.60
CA ARG A 62 4.15 -8.39 8.91
C ARG A 62 5.08 -8.50 7.70
N ALA A 63 4.53 -8.73 6.51
CA ALA A 63 5.33 -8.82 5.28
C ALA A 63 6.09 -7.51 5.01
N ALA A 64 5.45 -6.35 5.21
CA ALA A 64 6.11 -5.05 5.08
C ALA A 64 7.30 -4.88 6.05
N ARG A 65 7.15 -5.31 7.30
CA ARG A 65 8.24 -5.31 8.29
C ARG A 65 9.39 -6.23 7.89
N GLU A 66 9.09 -7.38 7.30
CA GLU A 66 10.10 -8.28 6.74
C GLU A 66 10.86 -7.66 5.55
N LEU A 67 10.33 -6.61 4.93
CA LEU A 67 11.04 -5.80 3.93
C LEU A 67 11.75 -4.58 4.54
N GLY A 68 11.55 -4.30 5.84
CA GLY A 68 12.12 -3.15 6.54
C GLY A 68 11.23 -1.89 6.52
N VAL A 69 9.94 -2.03 6.24
CA VAL A 69 8.98 -0.93 6.21
C VAL A 69 8.03 -1.03 7.41
N GLU A 70 7.99 0.01 8.26
CA GLU A 70 7.08 0.09 9.41
C GLU A 70 5.79 0.85 9.10
N ASP A 71 5.82 1.73 8.08
CA ASP A 71 4.67 2.57 7.70
C ASP A 71 3.86 1.88 6.59
N TYR A 72 2.80 1.19 7.01
CA TYR A 72 1.86 0.49 6.14
C TYR A 72 0.44 0.96 6.41
N VAL A 73 -0.25 1.39 5.36
CA VAL A 73 -1.59 1.96 5.43
C VAL A 73 -2.55 1.16 4.57
N HIS A 74 -3.69 0.77 5.13
CA HIS A 74 -4.86 0.38 4.35
C HIS A 74 -5.82 1.57 4.22
N LEU A 75 -6.39 1.76 3.03
CA LEU A 75 -7.49 2.70 2.79
C LEU A 75 -8.86 2.03 2.89
N ASP A 76 -8.90 0.70 3.01
CA ASP A 76 -10.10 -0.12 3.23
C ASP A 76 -11.20 0.04 2.16
N PHE A 77 -10.84 0.45 0.94
CA PHE A 77 -11.83 0.52 -0.14
C PHE A 77 -12.29 -0.89 -0.57
N PRO A 78 -13.51 -0.99 -1.15
CA PRO A 78 -14.06 -2.27 -1.59
C PRO A 78 -13.18 -2.97 -2.63
N ASP A 79 -12.76 -4.20 -2.33
CA ASP A 79 -12.02 -5.08 -3.23
C ASP A 79 -12.84 -5.39 -4.49
N MET A 80 -12.20 -5.34 -5.65
CA MET A 80 -12.81 -5.46 -6.99
C MET A 80 -14.02 -4.55 -7.27
N ARG A 81 -14.25 -3.53 -6.43
CA ARG A 81 -15.42 -2.65 -6.52
C ARG A 81 -15.07 -1.18 -6.30
N LEU A 82 -13.82 -0.80 -6.60
CA LEU A 82 -13.35 0.59 -6.45
C LEU A 82 -14.12 1.55 -7.37
N ASP A 83 -14.63 1.07 -8.50
CA ASP A 83 -15.53 1.79 -9.42
C ASP A 83 -16.86 2.20 -8.79
N THR A 84 -17.22 1.62 -7.64
CA THR A 84 -18.43 1.96 -6.89
C THR A 84 -18.20 3.09 -5.86
N VAL A 85 -16.95 3.50 -5.65
CA VAL A 85 -16.58 4.58 -4.72
C VAL A 85 -16.68 5.93 -5.43
N ALA A 86 -17.32 6.91 -4.79
CA ALA A 86 -17.41 8.25 -5.35
C ALA A 86 -16.03 8.91 -5.39
N HIS A 87 -15.68 9.60 -6.48
CA HIS A 87 -14.40 10.30 -6.60
C HIS A 87 -14.14 11.28 -5.45
N ALA A 88 -15.17 11.96 -4.95
CA ALA A 88 -15.02 12.87 -3.81
C ALA A 88 -14.62 12.14 -2.51
N GLU A 89 -15.13 10.92 -2.30
CA GLU A 89 -14.76 10.07 -1.16
C GLU A 89 -13.34 9.52 -1.31
N PHE A 90 -12.98 9.05 -2.51
CA PHE A 90 -11.63 8.60 -2.82
C PHE A 90 -10.59 9.71 -2.62
N HIS A 91 -10.86 10.92 -3.13
CA HIS A 91 -9.99 12.09 -2.92
C HIS A 91 -9.96 12.53 -1.45
N GLY A 92 -11.09 12.42 -0.73
CA GLY A 92 -11.19 12.73 0.70
C GLY A 92 -10.30 11.81 1.55
N ALA A 93 -10.15 10.53 1.18
CA ALA A 93 -9.22 9.61 1.82
C ALA A 93 -7.74 9.97 1.58
N GLY A 94 -7.44 10.66 0.46
CA GLY A 94 -6.13 11.25 0.18
C GLY A 94 -5.93 12.64 0.80
N ALA A 95 -6.99 13.38 1.13
CA ALA A 95 -6.92 14.74 1.64
C ALA A 95 -6.36 14.77 3.07
N GLY A 96 -5.10 15.19 3.21
CA GLY A 96 -4.32 15.18 4.46
C GLY A 96 -3.15 14.19 4.45
N ARG A 97 -3.00 13.41 3.38
CA ARG A 97 -1.86 12.53 3.14
C ARG A 97 -1.33 12.83 1.74
N GLU A 98 -0.24 13.60 1.66
CA GLU A 98 0.43 13.89 0.38
C GLU A 98 0.77 12.57 -0.31
N PHE A 99 0.03 12.24 -1.36
CA PHE A 99 0.29 11.08 -2.20
C PHE A 99 0.48 11.57 -3.63
N ALA A 100 1.65 11.28 -4.18
CA ALA A 100 1.89 11.40 -5.61
C ALA A 100 1.21 10.22 -6.34
N GLU A 101 0.71 10.50 -7.55
CA GLU A 101 -0.02 9.66 -8.51
C GLU A 101 0.37 8.15 -8.54
N PRO A 102 -0.56 7.22 -8.85
CA PRO A 102 -0.37 5.79 -8.61
C PRO A 102 0.55 5.12 -9.66
N PHE A 103 1.45 4.27 -9.14
CA PHE A 103 2.51 3.51 -9.82
C PHE A 103 3.61 4.32 -10.52
N VAL A 104 4.54 4.92 -9.76
CA VAL A 104 5.90 5.17 -10.23
C VAL A 104 6.88 4.99 -9.07
N LEU A 105 7.94 4.20 -9.27
CA LEU A 105 9.18 4.38 -8.50
C LEU A 105 9.74 5.76 -8.87
N VAL A 106 9.25 6.82 -8.23
CA VAL A 106 9.79 8.17 -8.44
C VAL A 106 11.10 8.23 -7.67
N ARG A 107 12.18 7.81 -8.33
CA ARG A 107 13.49 8.32 -7.98
C ARG A 107 13.46 9.81 -8.33
N SER A 108 13.62 10.68 -7.33
CA SER A 108 14.04 12.06 -7.60
C SER A 108 15.34 11.98 -8.41
N LEU A 109 15.24 12.17 -9.73
CA LEU A 109 16.38 12.44 -10.59
C LEU A 109 16.56 13.96 -10.59
N GLU A 110 16.99 14.50 -9.45
CA GLU A 110 17.66 15.80 -9.48
C GLU A 110 19.16 15.50 -9.71
N PRO A 111 19.84 16.24 -10.60
CA PRO A 111 21.22 15.99 -10.99
C PRO A 111 22.24 16.12 -9.84
#